data_AF-A0A5N5ZAM6-F1
#
_entry.id   AF-A0A5N5ZAM6-F1
#
_cell.length_a   1.000
_cell.length_b   1.000
_cell.length_c   1.000
_cell.angle_alpha   90.00
_cell.angle_beta   90.00
_cell.angle_gamma   90.00
#
_symmetry.space_group_name_H-M   'P 1'
#
loop_
_entity.id
_entity.type
_entity.pdbx_description
1 polymer ?
#
loop_
_entity_poly.entity_id
_entity_poly.type
_entity_poly.pdbx_seq_one_letter_code
_entity_poly.pdbx_strand_id
1 'polypeptide(L)'
;MKPKYTTVIYFLFIFLGGGFLLFREEINGQAQLVLTIIAVCVMMFGLYKTTSSLTSNKQARYKDQEYYNREKYEQQEAINNEEE
;
A
#
# COMPACT_ATOMS: atom_id res chain seq x y z
N MET A 1 12.55 -9.15 8.54
CA MET A 1 12.55 -9.62 7.13
C MET A 1 12.82 -8.44 6.20
N LYS A 2 13.60 -8.60 5.13
CA LYS A 2 13.76 -7.52 4.12
C LYS A 2 12.39 -7.13 3.56
N PRO A 3 12.10 -5.83 3.33
CA PRO A 3 10.76 -5.33 2.98
C PRO A 3 10.16 -5.95 1.71
N LYS A 4 11.01 -6.45 0.81
CA LYS A 4 10.60 -7.19 -0.41
C LYS A 4 9.85 -8.49 -0.13
N TYR A 5 10.15 -9.21 0.96
CA TYR A 5 9.50 -10.49 1.23
C TYR A 5 8.16 -10.33 1.95
N THR A 6 7.98 -9.23 2.67
CA THR A 6 6.73 -8.90 3.36
C THR A 6 5.58 -8.63 2.40
N THR A 7 5.82 -7.99 1.25
CA THR A 7 4.79 -7.72 0.24
C THR A 7 4.26 -8.99 -0.40
N VAL A 8 5.15 -9.94 -0.71
CA VAL A 8 4.76 -11.25 -1.28
C VAL A 8 3.82 -12.01 -0.34
N ILE A 9 4.09 -11.97 0.97
CA ILE A 9 3.23 -12.61 1.99
C ILE A 9 1.83 -11.97 1.99
N TYR A 10 1.71 -10.65 1.85
CA TYR A 10 0.40 -9.98 1.80
C TYR A 10 -0.39 -10.34 0.54
N PHE A 11 0.27 -10.45 -0.61
CA PHE A 11 -0.37 -10.96 -1.83
C PHE A 11 -0.84 -12.40 -1.65
N LEU A 12 -0.05 -13.24 -0.98
CA LEU A 12 -0.41 -14.63 -0.70
C LEU A 12 -1.70 -14.69 0.15
N PHE A 13 -1.87 -13.81 1.14
CA PHE A 13 -3.12 -13.70 1.90
C PHE A 13 -4.32 -13.28 1.06
N ILE A 14 -4.14 -12.36 0.10
CA ILE A 14 -5.20 -11.95 -0.83
C ILE A 14 -5.62 -13.14 -1.71
N PHE A 15 -4.64 -13.86 -2.28
CA PHE A 15 -4.89 -15.02 -3.14
C PHE A 15 -5.53 -16.18 -2.38
N LEU A 16 -5.08 -16.47 -1.16
CA LEU A 16 -5.69 -17.51 -0.32
C LEU A 16 -7.12 -17.13 0.05
N GLY A 17 -7.37 -15.91 0.53
CA GLY A 17 -8.73 -15.47 0.88
C GLY A 17 -9.66 -15.46 -0.32
N GLY A 18 -9.20 -15.00 -1.48
CA GLY A 18 -9.98 -14.96 -2.72
C GLY A 18 -10.23 -16.35 -3.29
N GLY A 19 -9.19 -17.20 -3.32
CA GLY A 19 -9.31 -18.59 -3.75
C GLY A 19 -10.28 -19.37 -2.87
N PHE A 20 -10.24 -19.18 -1.56
CA PHE A 20 -11.17 -19.85 -0.63
C PHE A 20 -12.63 -19.46 -0.87
N LEU A 21 -12.89 -18.23 -1.31
CA LEU A 21 -14.24 -17.78 -1.68
C LEU A 21 -14.74 -18.42 -2.98
N LEU A 22 -13.85 -18.79 -3.91
CA LEU A 22 -14.24 -19.46 -5.16
C LEU A 22 -14.69 -20.91 -4.92
N PHE A 23 -14.10 -21.60 -3.94
CA PHE A 23 -14.48 -22.98 -3.57
C PHE A 23 -15.51 -23.03 -2.43
N ARG A 24 -16.12 -21.88 -2.10
CA ARG A 24 -17.12 -21.78 -1.03
C ARG A 24 -18.33 -22.70 -1.25
N GLU A 25 -18.70 -22.99 -2.48
CA GLU A 25 -19.87 -23.82 -2.82
C GLU A 25 -19.67 -25.31 -2.49
N GLU A 26 -18.42 -25.79 -2.39
CA GLU A 26 -18.13 -27.18 -2.03
C GLU A 26 -18.28 -27.45 -0.53
N ILE A 27 -18.29 -26.40 0.29
CA ILE A 27 -18.40 -26.48 1.75
C ILE A 27 -19.85 -26.19 2.15
N ASN A 28 -20.58 -27.24 2.54
CA ASN A 28 -21.97 -27.12 2.99
C ASN A 28 -22.07 -26.94 4.52
N GLY A 29 -22.95 -26.04 4.97
CA GLY A 29 -23.35 -25.89 6.38
C GLY A 29 -22.82 -24.65 7.11
N GLN A 30 -22.95 -24.61 8.45
CA GLN A 30 -22.51 -23.47 9.28
C GLN A 30 -21.01 -23.15 9.13
N ALA A 31 -20.18 -24.15 8.85
CA ALA A 31 -18.74 -23.97 8.62
C ALA A 31 -18.46 -23.08 7.40
N GLN A 32 -19.32 -23.09 6.38
CA GLN A 32 -19.19 -22.25 5.19
C GLN A 32 -19.20 -20.77 5.56
N LEU A 33 -20.14 -20.36 6.40
CA LEU A 33 -20.34 -18.96 6.78
C LEU A 33 -19.14 -18.46 7.61
N VAL A 34 -18.69 -19.28 8.58
CA VAL A 34 -17.52 -18.98 9.40
C VAL A 34 -16.25 -18.86 8.55
N LEU A 35 -16.02 -19.81 7.63
CA LEU A 35 -14.87 -19.79 6.73
C LEU A 35 -14.91 -18.59 5.76
N THR A 36 -16.10 -18.20 5.31
CA THR A 36 -16.29 -17.02 4.46
C THR A 36 -15.89 -15.75 5.21
N ILE A 37 -16.32 -15.59 6.47
CA ILE A 37 -15.95 -14.44 7.30
C ILE A 37 -14.43 -14.37 7.48
N ILE A 38 -13.80 -15.50 7.82
CA ILE A 38 -12.34 -15.58 7.98
C ILE A 38 -11.63 -15.21 6.68
N ALA A 39 -12.07 -15.76 5.54
CA ALA A 39 -11.48 -15.48 4.23
C ALA A 39 -11.57 -13.99 3.87
N VAL A 40 -12.70 -13.34 4.15
CA VAL A 40 -12.89 -11.89 3.94
C VAL A 40 -11.96 -11.07 4.84
N CYS A 41 -11.85 -11.42 6.13
CA CYS A 41 -10.94 -10.73 7.06
C CYS A 41 -9.47 -10.84 6.61
N VAL A 42 -9.04 -12.04 6.19
CA VAL A 42 -7.67 -12.27 5.70
C VAL A 42 -7.41 -11.47 4.42
N MET A 43 -8.37 -11.43 3.49
CA MET A 43 -8.26 -10.66 2.26
C MET A 43 -8.18 -9.15 2.54
N MET A 44 -9.06 -8.62 3.40
CA MET A 44 -9.03 -7.21 3.81
C MET A 44 -7.71 -6.83 4.47
N PHE A 45 -7.16 -7.70 5.33
CA PHE A 45 -5.86 -7.46 5.96
C PHE A 45 -4.72 -7.42 4.94
N GLY A 46 -4.70 -8.37 4.00
CA GLY A 46 -3.72 -8.39 2.90
C GLY A 46 -3.79 -7.14 2.02
N LEU A 47 -5.01 -6.71 1.66
CA LEU A 47 -5.24 -5.48 0.89
C LEU A 47 -4.78 -4.24 1.66
N TYR A 48 -5.17 -4.10 2.93
CA TYR A 48 -4.79 -2.97 3.77
C TYR A 48 -3.26 -2.83 3.88
N LYS A 49 -2.55 -3.93 4.15
CA LYS A 49 -1.09 -3.94 4.26
C LYS A 49 -0.41 -3.62 2.94
N THR A 50 -0.92 -4.16 1.84
CA THR A 50 -0.38 -3.91 0.49
C THR A 50 -0.55 -2.44 0.12
N THR A 51 -1.76 -1.89 0.26
CA THR A 51 -2.05 -0.47 0.00
C THR A 51 -1.24 0.45 0.91
N SER A 52 -1.12 0.15 2.20
CA SER A 52 -0.30 0.92 3.14
C SER A 52 1.18 0.92 2.74
N SER A 53 1.71 -0.23 2.29
CA SER A 53 3.09 -0.33 1.79
C SER A 53 3.30 0.44 0.48
N LEU A 54 2.32 0.45 -0.43
CA LEU A 54 2.36 1.25 -1.66
C LEU A 54 2.29 2.76 -1.37
N THR A 55 1.42 3.18 -0.44
CA THR A 55 1.26 4.59 -0.05
C THR A 55 2.47 5.09 0.75
N SER A 56 3.09 4.25 1.60
CA SER A 56 4.31 4.62 2.33
C SER A 56 5.48 4.93 1.40
N ASN A 57 5.58 4.26 0.25
CA ASN A 57 6.61 4.56 -0.74
C ASN A 57 6.42 5.94 -1.41
N LYS A 58 5.18 6.48 -1.44
CA LYS A 58 4.95 7.87 -1.87
C LYS A 58 5.47 8.89 -0.86
N GLN A 59 5.39 8.60 0.44
CA GLN A 59 5.84 9.52 1.49
C GLN A 59 7.37 9.69 1.52
N ALA A 60 8.14 8.68 1.11
CA ALA A 60 9.59 8.78 1.01
C ALA A 60 10.06 9.80 -0.05
N ARG A 61 9.25 10.09 -1.08
CA ARG A 61 9.58 11.07 -2.12
C ARG A 61 9.39 12.53 -1.71
N TYR A 62 8.70 12.82 -0.61
CA TYR A 62 8.49 14.20 -0.16
C TYR A 62 9.62 14.74 0.73
N LYS A 63 10.47 13.87 1.29
CA LYS A 63 11.61 14.34 2.11
C LYS A 63 12.70 15.02 1.28
N ASP A 64 12.86 14.61 0.02
CA ASP A 64 13.90 15.17 -0.87
C ASP A 64 13.38 16.33 -1.72
N GLN A 65 12.06 16.58 -1.73
CA GLN A 65 11.46 17.67 -2.50
C GLN A 65 11.55 19.04 -1.82
N GLU A 66 11.74 19.10 -0.49
CA GLU A 66 12.00 20.38 0.19
C GLU A 66 13.36 20.97 -0.19
N TYR A 67 14.38 20.13 -0.43
CA TYR A 67 15.70 20.60 -0.86
C TYR A 67 15.70 21.15 -2.29
N TYR A 68 14.96 20.53 -3.20
CA TYR A 68 14.91 20.95 -4.61
C TYR A 68 14.12 22.25 -4.83
N ASN A 69 13.21 22.58 -3.90
CA ASN A 69 12.44 23.81 -3.99
C ASN A 69 13.22 25.02 -3.45
N ARG A 70 14.11 24.85 -2.48
CA ARG A 70 14.89 25.97 -1.92
C ARG A 70 15.82 26.64 -2.94
N GLU A 71 16.55 25.85 -3.72
CA GLU A 71 17.41 26.39 -4.78
C GLU A 71 16.62 27.15 -5.85
N LYS A 72 15.40 26.71 -6.13
CA LYS A 72 14.51 27.36 -7.09
C LYS A 72 13.96 28.69 -6.57
N TYR A 73 13.69 28.80 -5.26
CA TYR A 73 13.29 30.07 -4.64
C TYR A 73 14.46 31.05 -4.53
N GLU A 74 15.67 30.58 -4.19
CA GLU A 74 16.87 31.44 -4.11
C GLU A 74 17.26 32.02 -5.48
N GLN A 75 17.16 31.24 -6.57
CA GLN A 75 17.39 31.75 -7.93
C GLN A 75 16.34 32.77 -8.35
N GLN A 76 15.07 32.56 -7.96
CA GLN A 76 13.98 33.47 -8.32
C GLN A 76 14.04 34.79 -7.52
N GLU A 77 14.49 34.73 -6.26
CA GLU A 77 14.76 35.93 -5.45
C GLU A 77 15.98 36.72 -5.96
N ALA A 78 17.03 36.04 -6.45
CA ALA A 78 18.18 36.72 -7.05
C ALA A 78 17.81 37.49 -8.32
N ILE A 79 16.99 36.89 -9.20
CA ILE A 79 16.55 37.54 -10.44
C ILE A 79 15.65 38.76 -10.16
N ASN A 80 14.74 38.66 -9.19
CA ASN A 80 13.87 39.79 -8.83
C ASN A 80 14.65 40.96 -8.19
N ASN A 81 15.75 40.71 -7.48
CA ASN A 81 16.59 41.77 -6.90
C ASN A 81 17.53 42.43 -7.93
N GLU A 82 17.77 41.81 -9.09
CA GLU A 82 18.53 42.43 -10.18
C GLU A 82 17.64 43.28 -11.12
N GLU A 83 16.31 43.14 -11.04
CA GLU A 83 15.34 43.89 -11.83
C GLU A 83 14.72 45.11 -11.09
N GLU A 84 15.05 45.33 -9.81
CA GLU A 84 14.77 46.56 -9.03
C GLU A 84 15.94 47.56 -9.07
#